data_AF-A0A2T5FUM4-F1
#
_entry.id   AF-A0A2T5FUM4-F1
#
_cell.length_a   1.000
_cell.length_b   1.000
_cell.length_c   1.000
_cell.angle_alpha   90.00
_cell.angle_beta   90.00
_cell.angle_gamma   90.00
#
_symmetry.space_group_name_H-M   'P 1'
#
loop_
_entity.id
_entity.type
_entity.pdbx_description
1 polymer ?
#
loop_
_entity_poly.entity_id
_entity_poly.type
_entity_poly.pdbx_seq_one_letter_code
_entity_poly.pdbx_strand_id
1 'polypeptide(L)'
;MIQEERSSASVIPFARRWSVIHPIDIARLMADHARLRMLCNALEACADALPERPSPAEAEALCHQLAELLSAQERGEKLLALMFGHDEAEPLTHALLRHIRHRHIAGTVHAQDLIAALMPSAEKGPAVSTDALGYMLRCFFEACRQTMDFEELLILALGANRLTQPARHLLTDSLDRNLAGC
;
A
#
# COMPACT_ATOMS: atom_id res chain seq x y z
N MET A 1 -1.34 -56.93 23.33
CA MET A 1 -2.06 -55.65 23.20
C MET A 1 -1.29 -54.63 24.02
N ILE A 2 -0.30 -53.97 23.42
CA ILE A 2 0.50 -52.91 24.04
C ILE A 2 0.20 -51.66 23.21
N GLN A 3 -0.47 -50.70 23.82
CA GLN A 3 -0.95 -49.50 23.16
C GLN A 3 0.13 -48.44 23.22
N GLU A 4 0.47 -47.90 22.05
CA GLU A 4 1.46 -46.85 21.82
C GLU A 4 1.10 -45.57 22.61
N GLU A 5 2.04 -45.04 23.39
CA GLU A 5 2.08 -43.61 23.71
C GLU A 5 3.12 -42.95 22.82
N ARG A 6 2.70 -42.60 21.60
CA ARG A 6 3.43 -41.65 20.76
C ARG A 6 3.28 -40.26 21.40
N SER A 7 4.29 -39.87 22.16
CA SER A 7 4.47 -38.49 22.58
C SER A 7 4.66 -37.63 21.32
N SER A 8 3.59 -36.94 20.93
CA SER A 8 3.59 -36.02 19.79
C SER A 8 4.29 -34.74 20.24
N ALA A 9 5.58 -34.63 19.92
CA ALA A 9 6.32 -33.39 20.10
C ALA A 9 5.65 -32.31 19.26
N SER A 10 4.92 -31.40 19.94
CA SER A 10 4.36 -30.22 19.31
C SER A 10 5.51 -29.33 18.84
N VAL A 11 5.78 -29.35 17.54
CA VAL A 11 6.68 -28.41 16.89
C VAL A 11 5.97 -27.06 16.92
N ILE A 12 6.27 -26.25 17.94
CA ILE A 12 5.83 -24.86 17.98
C ILE A 12 6.46 -24.17 16.75
N PRO A 13 5.67 -23.62 15.81
CA PRO A 13 6.24 -22.86 14.71
C PRO A 13 7.03 -21.71 15.32
N PHE A 14 8.32 -21.65 15.03
CA PHE A 14 9.15 -20.48 15.30
C PHE A 14 8.72 -19.35 14.33
N ALA A 15 7.46 -18.94 14.42
CA ALA A 15 7.04 -17.69 13.83
C ALA A 15 7.84 -16.62 14.59
N ARG A 16 8.81 -16.02 13.90
CA ARG A 16 9.64 -14.97 14.49
C ARG A 16 8.70 -13.85 14.89
N ARG A 17 8.28 -13.83 16.16
CA ARG A 17 7.69 -12.65 16.75
C ARG A 17 8.72 -11.54 16.53
N TRP A 18 8.37 -10.52 15.77
CA TRP A 18 9.30 -9.46 15.41
C TRP A 18 9.61 -8.65 16.66
N SER A 19 10.52 -9.12 17.51
CA SER A 19 10.80 -8.51 18.81
C SER A 19 11.42 -7.13 18.63
N VAL A 20 12.18 -6.93 17.55
CA VAL A 20 12.84 -5.67 17.21
C VAL A 20 12.75 -5.39 15.70
N ILE A 21 12.12 -4.29 15.32
CA ILE A 21 11.94 -3.82 13.93
C ILE A 21 13.06 -2.83 13.58
N HIS A 22 13.91 -3.24 12.66
CA HIS A 22 15.04 -2.52 12.09
C HIS A 22 14.66 -1.81 10.77
N PRO A 23 15.46 -0.84 10.30
CA PRO A 23 15.20 -0.17 9.03
C PRO A 23 15.11 -1.14 7.84
N ILE A 24 15.93 -2.19 7.82
CA ILE A 24 15.94 -3.18 6.74
C ILE A 24 14.59 -3.92 6.61
N ASP A 25 13.86 -4.03 7.71
CA ASP A 25 12.60 -4.76 7.81
C ASP A 25 11.46 -4.00 7.12
N ILE A 26 11.54 -2.67 7.11
CA ILE A 26 10.59 -1.76 6.45
C ILE A 26 11.15 -1.16 5.16
N ALA A 27 12.42 -1.38 4.83
CA ALA A 27 13.09 -0.73 3.71
C ALA A 27 12.36 -0.97 2.38
N ARG A 28 11.84 -2.18 2.16
CA ARG A 28 11.10 -2.48 0.93
C ARG A 28 9.77 -1.73 0.86
N LEU A 29 9.03 -1.66 1.96
CA LEU A 29 7.79 -0.89 2.04
C LEU A 29 8.05 0.58 1.71
N MET A 30 9.13 1.13 2.26
CA MET A 30 9.51 2.53 2.09
C MET A 30 9.96 2.83 0.65
N ALA A 31 10.64 1.89 0.00
CA ALA A 31 10.93 1.99 -1.42
C ALA A 31 9.66 1.92 -2.28
N ASP A 32 8.68 1.09 -1.89
CA ASP A 32 7.40 0.98 -2.59
C ASP A 32 6.55 2.28 -2.38
N HIS A 33 6.55 2.88 -1.19
CA HIS A 33 5.97 4.22 -0.93
C HIS A 33 6.64 5.32 -1.76
N ALA A 34 7.97 5.32 -1.88
CA ALA A 34 8.67 6.30 -2.70
C ALA A 34 8.25 6.21 -4.18
N ARG A 35 8.04 4.99 -4.70
CA ARG A 35 7.51 4.79 -6.07
C ARG A 35 6.07 5.24 -6.20
N LEU A 36 5.22 4.91 -5.22
CA LEU A 36 3.83 5.34 -5.21
C LEU A 36 3.72 6.88 -5.19
N ARG A 37 4.61 7.56 -4.46
CA ARG A 37 4.68 9.02 -4.45
C ARG A 37 5.01 9.61 -5.82
N MET A 38 5.98 9.02 -6.52
CA MET A 38 6.30 9.43 -7.90
C MET A 38 5.10 9.22 -8.84
N LEU A 39 4.40 8.09 -8.70
CA LEU A 39 3.18 7.83 -9.46
C LEU A 39 2.08 8.85 -9.14
N CYS A 40 1.85 9.17 -7.86
CA CYS A 40 0.87 10.19 -7.46
C CYS A 40 1.16 11.54 -8.12
N ASN A 41 2.42 11.97 -8.14
CA ASN A 41 2.82 13.22 -8.79
C ASN A 41 2.59 13.19 -10.31
N ALA A 42 2.84 12.04 -10.96
CA ALA A 42 2.56 11.88 -12.39
C ALA A 42 1.05 11.91 -12.70
N LEU A 43 0.22 11.31 -11.84
CA LEU A 43 -1.23 11.34 -11.99
C LEU A 43 -1.83 12.72 -11.72
N GLU A 44 -1.27 13.46 -10.77
CA GLU A 44 -1.63 14.85 -10.49
C GLU A 44 -1.28 15.75 -11.68
N ALA A 45 -0.06 15.65 -12.21
CA ALA A 45 0.34 16.37 -13.42
C ALA A 45 -0.57 16.03 -14.62
N CYS A 46 -0.98 14.77 -14.77
CA CYS A 46 -1.96 14.36 -15.77
C CYS A 46 -3.33 15.00 -15.54
N ALA A 47 -3.79 15.08 -14.29
CA ALA A 47 -5.08 15.68 -13.95
C ALA A 47 -5.11 17.20 -14.16
N ASP A 48 -3.97 17.87 -13.98
CA ASP A 48 -3.81 19.32 -14.16
C ASP A 48 -3.60 19.72 -15.63
N ALA A 49 -3.10 18.79 -16.46
CA ALA A 49 -2.96 18.98 -17.90
C ALA A 49 -4.29 18.77 -18.67
N LEU A 50 -5.38 18.37 -18.01
CA LEU A 50 -6.66 18.24 -18.69
C LEU A 50 -7.17 19.62 -19.16
N PRO A 51 -7.78 19.72 -20.36
CA PRO A 51 -8.38 18.63 -21.13
C PRO A 51 -7.42 17.85 -22.05
N GLU A 52 -6.16 18.23 -22.16
CA GLU A 52 -5.17 17.47 -22.92
C GLU A 52 -4.95 16.09 -22.26
N ARG A 53 -5.40 15.04 -22.94
CA ARG A 53 -5.20 13.66 -22.47
C ARG A 53 -3.73 13.26 -22.59
N PRO A 54 -3.27 12.33 -21.74
CA PRO A 54 -1.96 11.73 -21.92
C PRO A 54 -1.88 11.08 -23.32
N SER A 55 -0.72 11.20 -23.95
CA SER A 55 -0.40 10.46 -25.16
C SER A 55 -0.51 8.94 -24.92
N PRO A 56 -0.66 8.11 -25.96
CA PRO A 56 -0.73 6.67 -25.79
C PRO A 56 0.44 6.07 -25.00
N ALA A 57 1.65 6.58 -25.21
CA ALA A 57 2.85 6.12 -24.49
C ALA A 57 2.83 6.53 -23.02
N GLU A 58 2.36 7.73 -22.69
CA GLU A 58 2.19 8.17 -21.29
C GLU A 58 1.09 7.37 -20.59
N ALA A 59 -0.03 7.13 -21.27
CA ALA A 59 -1.12 6.30 -20.76
C ALA A 59 -0.66 4.86 -20.48
N GLU A 60 0.11 4.26 -21.40
CA GLU A 60 0.70 2.92 -21.21
C GLU A 60 1.67 2.90 -20.02
N ALA A 61 2.54 3.90 -19.89
CA ALA A 61 3.48 4.01 -18.79
C ALA A 61 2.77 4.18 -17.42
N LEU A 62 1.69 4.96 -17.37
CA LEU A 62 0.87 5.11 -16.17
C LEU A 62 0.15 3.80 -15.82
N CYS A 63 -0.44 3.12 -16.80
CA CYS A 63 -1.09 1.83 -16.60
C CYS A 63 -0.12 0.76 -16.09
N HIS A 64 1.12 0.72 -16.60
CA HIS A 64 2.14 -0.20 -16.12
C HIS A 64 2.50 0.08 -14.65
N GLN A 65 2.69 1.35 -14.28
CA GLN A 65 2.97 1.73 -12.89
C GLN A 65 1.80 1.43 -11.94
N LEU A 66 0.55 1.63 -12.40
CA LEU A 66 -0.65 1.26 -11.64
C LEU A 66 -0.73 -0.26 -11.42
N ALA A 67 -0.36 -1.07 -12.41
CA ALA A 67 -0.31 -2.53 -12.25
C ALA A 67 0.79 -2.98 -11.27
N GLU A 68 1.97 -2.36 -11.32
CA GLU A 68 3.06 -2.60 -10.37
C GLU A 68 2.68 -2.22 -8.93
N LEU A 69 1.89 -1.15 -8.76
CA LEU A 69 1.35 -0.75 -7.46
C LEU A 69 0.48 -1.85 -6.85
N LEU A 70 -0.40 -2.50 -7.62
CA LEU A 70 -1.22 -3.60 -7.11
C LEU A 70 -0.36 -4.72 -6.50
N SER A 71 0.74 -5.05 -7.17
CA SER A 71 1.71 -6.03 -6.69
C SER A 71 2.46 -5.55 -5.45
N ALA A 72 2.76 -4.25 -5.36
CA ALA A 72 3.38 -3.64 -4.18
C ALA A 72 2.47 -3.67 -2.95
N GLN A 73 1.19 -3.39 -3.15
CA GLN A 73 0.19 -3.40 -2.11
C GLN A 73 0.03 -4.78 -1.47
N GLU A 74 -0.06 -5.83 -2.29
CA GLU A 74 -0.13 -7.22 -1.79
C GLU A 74 1.11 -7.59 -0.94
N ARG A 75 2.30 -7.13 -1.35
CA ARG A 75 3.54 -7.32 -0.56
C ARG A 75 3.48 -6.55 0.76
N GLY A 76 2.97 -5.32 0.74
CA GLY A 76 2.77 -4.50 1.93
C GLY A 76 1.82 -5.16 2.92
N GLU A 77 0.66 -5.65 2.45
CA GLU A 77 -0.29 -6.40 3.29
C GLU A 77 0.35 -7.63 3.95
N LYS A 78 1.11 -8.42 3.18
CA LYS A 78 1.85 -9.58 3.70
C LYS A 78 2.86 -9.17 4.76
N LEU A 79 3.60 -8.09 4.55
CA LEU A 79 4.55 -7.57 5.53
C LEU A 79 3.86 -7.18 6.83
N LEU A 80 2.76 -6.42 6.76
CA LEU A 80 2.00 -5.99 7.94
C LEU A 80 1.42 -7.18 8.70
N ALA A 81 0.90 -8.19 7.99
CA ALA A 81 0.42 -9.44 8.59
C ALA A 81 1.55 -10.21 9.29
N LEU A 82 2.74 -10.27 8.71
CA LEU A 82 3.91 -10.90 9.34
C LEU A 82 4.40 -10.11 10.57
N MET A 83 4.37 -8.79 10.52
CA MET A 83 4.81 -7.92 11.61
C MET A 83 3.87 -7.94 12.81
N PHE A 84 2.56 -7.89 12.57
CA PHE A 84 1.55 -7.60 13.59
C PHE A 84 0.43 -8.64 13.69
N GLY A 85 0.34 -9.63 12.79
CA GLY A 85 -0.76 -10.60 12.77
C GLY A 85 -0.83 -11.49 14.02
N HIS A 86 0.29 -11.70 14.72
CA HIS A 86 0.27 -12.41 16.01
C HIS A 86 -0.41 -11.62 17.13
N ASP A 87 -0.47 -10.30 16.99
CA ASP A 87 -1.08 -9.41 17.96
C ASP A 87 -2.53 -9.06 17.55
N GLU A 88 -3.12 -9.72 16.53
CA GLU A 88 -4.48 -9.44 16.01
C GLU A 88 -5.60 -9.73 17.03
N ALA A 89 -5.31 -10.47 18.11
CA ALA A 89 -6.23 -10.58 19.24
C ALA A 89 -6.39 -9.26 20.03
N GLU A 90 -5.43 -8.34 19.90
CA GLU A 90 -5.52 -7.00 20.48
C GLU A 90 -6.50 -6.12 19.67
N PRO A 91 -7.50 -5.48 20.31
CA PRO A 91 -8.51 -4.71 19.60
C PRO A 91 -7.96 -3.59 18.70
N LEU A 92 -6.90 -2.90 19.14
CA LEU A 92 -6.29 -1.82 18.36
C LEU A 92 -5.59 -2.37 17.11
N THR A 93 -4.75 -3.39 17.28
CA THR A 93 -4.08 -4.06 16.15
C THR A 93 -5.11 -4.59 15.14
N HIS A 94 -6.16 -5.27 15.61
CA HIS A 94 -7.23 -5.76 14.73
C HIS A 94 -7.90 -4.62 13.95
N ALA A 95 -8.28 -3.54 14.62
CA ALA A 95 -8.91 -2.40 13.99
C ALA A 95 -8.01 -1.78 12.91
N LEU A 96 -6.75 -1.48 13.25
CA LEU A 96 -5.81 -0.86 12.33
C LEU A 96 -5.50 -1.74 11.11
N LEU A 97 -5.26 -3.05 11.32
CA LEU A 97 -5.03 -4.00 10.22
C LEU A 97 -6.26 -4.14 9.31
N ARG A 98 -7.47 -4.09 9.88
CA ARG A 98 -8.71 -4.11 9.08
C ARG A 98 -8.89 -2.82 8.28
N HIS A 99 -8.58 -1.67 8.87
CA HIS A 99 -8.66 -0.38 8.19
C HIS A 99 -7.69 -0.29 7.01
N ILE A 100 -6.45 -0.73 7.17
CA ILE A 100 -5.50 -0.70 6.05
C ILE A 100 -5.91 -1.67 4.94
N ARG A 101 -6.36 -2.88 5.27
CA ARG A 101 -6.87 -3.83 4.27
C ARG A 101 -8.05 -3.27 3.48
N HIS A 102 -8.95 -2.55 4.14
CA HIS A 102 -10.07 -1.91 3.46
C HIS A 102 -9.60 -0.83 2.47
N ARG A 103 -8.61 -0.02 2.85
CA ARG A 103 -8.01 0.99 1.96
C ARG A 103 -7.32 0.35 0.76
N HIS A 104 -6.61 -0.75 0.99
CA HIS A 104 -5.97 -1.53 -0.07
C HIS A 104 -6.99 -2.11 -1.05
N ILE A 105 -8.08 -2.71 -0.57
CA ILE A 105 -9.15 -3.20 -1.45
C ILE A 105 -9.74 -2.06 -2.28
N ALA A 106 -10.05 -0.91 -1.66
CA ALA A 106 -10.56 0.26 -2.37
C ALA A 106 -9.57 0.80 -3.41
N GLY A 107 -8.28 0.88 -3.05
CA GLY A 107 -7.19 1.28 -3.93
C GLY A 107 -7.05 0.36 -5.15
N THR A 108 -7.18 -0.96 -4.95
CA THR A 108 -7.14 -1.94 -6.05
C THR A 108 -8.26 -1.69 -7.05
N VAL A 109 -9.49 -1.50 -6.57
CA VAL A 109 -10.64 -1.23 -7.43
C VAL A 109 -10.45 0.07 -8.21
N HIS A 110 -10.07 1.15 -7.52
CA HIS A 110 -9.83 2.44 -8.18
C HIS A 110 -8.70 2.38 -9.22
N ALA A 111 -7.61 1.67 -8.94
CA ALA A 111 -6.51 1.50 -9.89
C ALA A 111 -6.97 0.76 -11.15
N GLN A 112 -7.79 -0.28 -11.01
CA GLN A 112 -8.35 -1.04 -12.14
C GLN A 112 -9.28 -0.17 -13.00
N ASP A 113 -10.14 0.61 -12.35
CA ASP A 113 -11.02 1.56 -13.04
C ASP A 113 -10.22 2.63 -13.78
N LEU A 114 -9.16 3.13 -13.16
CA LEU A 114 -8.28 4.14 -13.77
C LEU A 114 -7.50 3.58 -14.96
N ILE A 115 -6.99 2.35 -14.88
CA ILE A 115 -6.37 1.66 -16.02
C ILE A 115 -7.37 1.55 -17.18
N ALA A 116 -8.61 1.16 -16.90
CA ALA A 116 -9.65 1.04 -17.92
C ALA A 116 -10.02 2.40 -18.55
N ALA A 117 -9.96 3.49 -17.77
CA ALA A 117 -10.23 4.85 -18.24
C ALA A 117 -9.09 5.45 -19.08
N LEU A 118 -7.83 5.12 -18.74
CA LEU A 118 -6.63 5.60 -19.45
C LEU A 118 -6.42 4.87 -20.79
N MET A 119 -6.73 3.58 -20.85
CA MET A 119 -6.64 2.77 -22.07
C MET A 119 -7.98 2.11 -22.39
N PRO A 120 -8.96 2.87 -22.92
CA PRO A 120 -10.26 2.32 -23.28
C PRO A 120 -10.12 1.30 -24.42
N SER A 121 -10.67 0.10 -24.21
CA SER A 121 -10.81 -0.91 -25.27
C SER A 121 -12.03 -0.59 -26.14
N ALA A 122 -11.95 -0.91 -27.43
CA ALA A 122 -13.07 -0.76 -28.38
C ALA A 122 -14.34 -1.50 -27.93
N GLU A 123 -14.22 -2.54 -27.10
CA GLU A 123 -15.34 -3.30 -26.54
C GLU A 123 -16.03 -2.61 -25.35
N LYS A 124 -15.36 -1.67 -24.67
CA LYS A 124 -15.83 -1.06 -23.41
C LYS A 124 -16.59 0.26 -23.59
N GLY A 125 -16.86 0.66 -24.83
CA GLY A 125 -17.62 1.86 -25.16
C GLY A 125 -16.75 3.13 -25.26
N PRO A 126 -17.38 4.32 -25.33
CA PRO A 126 -16.66 5.57 -25.52
C PRO A 126 -15.75 5.88 -24.32
N ALA A 127 -14.65 6.59 -24.59
CA ALA A 127 -13.78 7.09 -23.52
C ALA A 127 -14.61 7.92 -22.51
N VAL A 128 -14.28 7.79 -21.22
CA VAL A 128 -14.85 8.64 -20.15
C VAL A 128 -14.69 10.12 -20.48
N SER A 129 -15.51 11.03 -19.95
CA SER A 129 -15.26 12.48 -20.16
C SER A 129 -13.94 12.92 -19.51
N THR A 130 -13.37 14.04 -19.95
CA THR A 130 -12.18 14.63 -19.31
C THR A 130 -12.46 15.00 -17.85
N ASP A 131 -13.65 15.51 -17.55
CA ASP A 131 -14.06 15.84 -16.18
C ASP A 131 -14.10 14.59 -15.30
N ALA A 132 -14.67 13.50 -15.80
CA ALA A 132 -14.72 12.23 -15.08
C ALA A 132 -13.31 11.65 -14.86
N LEU A 133 -12.45 11.70 -15.88
CA LEU A 133 -11.06 11.27 -15.77
C LEU A 133 -10.30 12.11 -14.72
N GLY A 134 -10.48 13.43 -14.74
CA GLY A 134 -9.86 14.34 -13.78
C GLY A 134 -10.32 14.08 -12.35
N TYR A 135 -11.59 13.73 -12.14
CA TYR A 135 -12.11 13.30 -10.85
C TYR A 135 -11.49 11.97 -10.39
N MET A 136 -11.44 10.95 -11.26
CA MET A 136 -10.86 9.65 -10.95
C MET A 136 -9.39 9.75 -10.56
N LEU A 137 -8.60 10.55 -11.29
CA LEU A 137 -7.19 10.80 -11.00
C LEU A 137 -7.01 11.44 -9.61
N ARG A 138 -7.75 12.52 -9.32
CA ARG A 138 -7.68 13.24 -8.04
C ARG A 138 -8.06 12.37 -6.85
N CYS A 139 -9.19 11.68 -6.94
CA CYS A 139 -9.60 10.74 -5.89
C CYS A 139 -8.56 9.64 -5.66
N PHE A 140 -7.91 9.15 -6.72
CA PHE A 140 -6.94 8.07 -6.58
C PHE A 140 -5.65 8.54 -5.92
N PHE A 141 -4.99 9.59 -6.42
CA PHE A 141 -3.71 10.00 -5.84
C PHE A 141 -3.84 10.54 -4.42
N GLU A 142 -4.97 11.21 -4.08
CA GLU A 142 -5.26 11.64 -2.72
C GLU A 142 -5.42 10.44 -1.77
N ALA A 143 -6.17 9.42 -2.18
CA ALA A 143 -6.36 8.19 -1.39
C ALA A 143 -5.03 7.44 -1.20
N CYS A 144 -4.18 7.38 -2.21
CA CYS A 144 -2.85 6.78 -2.12
C CYS A 144 -1.94 7.52 -1.12
N ARG A 145 -1.90 8.87 -1.17
CA ARG A 145 -1.15 9.69 -0.21
C ARG A 145 -1.59 9.41 1.23
N GLN A 146 -2.90 9.45 1.48
CA GLN A 146 -3.48 9.15 2.80
C GLN A 146 -3.25 7.71 3.26
N THR A 147 -3.14 6.77 2.33
CA THR A 147 -2.86 5.36 2.66
C THR A 147 -1.40 5.16 3.06
N MET A 148 -0.45 5.78 2.36
CA MET A 148 0.97 5.77 2.76
C MET A 148 1.16 6.32 4.18
N ASP A 149 0.56 7.49 4.47
CA ASP A 149 0.63 8.11 5.80
C ASP A 149 0.06 7.18 6.87
N PHE A 150 -1.06 6.54 6.57
CA PHE A 150 -1.71 5.63 7.51
C PHE A 150 -0.89 4.36 7.76
N GLU A 151 -0.27 3.78 6.74
CA GLU A 151 0.64 2.63 6.92
C GLU A 151 1.84 3.00 7.79
N GLU A 152 2.46 4.14 7.53
CA GLU A 152 3.60 4.63 8.30
C GLU A 152 3.23 4.90 9.76
N LEU A 153 2.07 5.55 10.00
CA LEU A 153 1.51 5.78 11.33
C LEU A 153 1.12 4.48 12.03
N LEU A 154 0.55 3.51 11.31
CA LEU A 154 0.20 2.19 11.84
C LEU A 154 1.45 1.46 12.34
N ILE A 155 2.53 1.46 11.56
CA ILE A 155 3.80 0.85 11.95
C ILE A 155 4.38 1.56 13.18
N LEU A 156 4.33 2.90 13.22
CA LEU A 156 4.78 3.67 14.39
C LEU A 156 3.98 3.35 15.64
N ALA A 157 2.65 3.21 15.52
CA ALA A 157 1.75 2.95 16.63
C ALA A 157 1.91 1.53 17.17
N LEU A 158 1.81 0.51 16.30
CA LEU A 158 1.87 -0.90 16.70
C LEU A 158 3.30 -1.37 16.98
N GLY A 159 4.27 -0.77 16.29
CA GLY A 159 5.69 -1.06 16.46
C GLY A 159 6.34 -0.31 17.61
N ALA A 160 5.64 0.52 18.38
CA ALA A 160 6.22 1.51 19.28
C ALA A 160 7.38 0.99 20.16
N ASN A 161 7.19 -0.13 20.86
CA ASN A 161 8.23 -0.70 21.74
C ASN A 161 9.22 -1.63 21.02
N ARG A 162 8.98 -1.92 19.74
CA ARG A 162 9.73 -2.87 18.91
C ARG A 162 10.60 -2.14 17.89
N LEU A 163 10.25 -0.91 17.51
CA LEU A 163 11.00 -0.12 16.53
C LEU A 163 12.33 0.36 17.11
N THR A 164 13.41 0.07 16.39
CA THR A 164 14.69 0.75 16.62
C THR A 164 14.58 2.24 16.32
N GLN A 165 15.44 3.05 16.94
CA GLN A 165 15.46 4.50 16.69
C GLN A 165 15.69 4.85 15.20
N PRO A 166 16.59 4.20 14.46
CA PRO A 166 16.73 4.47 13.02
C PRO A 166 15.48 4.13 12.21
N ALA A 167 14.75 3.05 12.56
CA ALA A 167 13.51 2.69 11.87
C ALA A 167 12.41 3.72 12.16
N ARG A 168 12.33 4.21 13.40
CA ARG A 168 11.43 5.29 13.79
C ARG A 168 11.72 6.58 13.01
N HIS A 169 12.98 7.01 12.96
CA HIS A 169 13.38 8.20 12.22
C HIS A 169 13.02 8.09 10.74
N LEU A 170 13.25 6.93 10.12
CA LEU A 170 12.92 6.72 8.72
C LEU A 170 11.43 6.94 8.44
N LEU A 171 10.55 6.43 9.32
CA LEU A 171 9.09 6.61 9.20
C LEU A 171 8.67 8.06 9.47
N THR A 172 9.20 8.70 10.51
CA THR A 172 8.86 10.11 10.82
C THR A 172 9.34 11.06 9.73
N ASP A 173 10.55 10.87 9.20
CA ASP A 173 11.06 11.68 8.09
C ASP A 173 10.23 11.47 6.83
N SER A 174 9.65 10.28 6.63
CA SER A 174 8.73 10.00 5.52
C SER A 174 7.44 10.78 5.69
N LEU A 175 6.79 10.72 6.85
CA LEU A 175 5.58 11.49 7.15
C LEU A 175 5.79 13.01 6.97
N ASP A 176 6.93 13.55 7.41
CA ASP A 176 7.23 14.98 7.23
C ASP A 176 7.39 15.36 5.76
N ARG A 177 8.01 14.48 4.94
CA ARG A 177 8.08 14.67 3.49
C ARG A 177 6.70 14.62 2.83
N ASN A 178 5.78 13.84 3.38
CA ASN A 178 4.43 13.69 2.83
C ASN A 178 3.63 14.97 3.01
N LEU A 179 3.79 15.65 4.16
CA LEU A 179 3.20 16.96 4.42
C LEU A 179 3.82 18.08 3.57
N ALA A 180 5.13 18.03 3.31
CA ALA A 180 5.82 19.05 2.52
C ALA A 180 5.51 18.99 1.01
N GLY A 181 4.94 17.89 0.53
CA GLY A 181 4.53 17.69 -0.86
C GLY A 181 3.02 17.89 -1.10
N CYS A 182 2.28 18.38 -0.11
CA CYS A 182 0.87 18.77 -0.22
C CYS A 182 0.72 20.25 -0.60
#